data_AF-A0A1W1CZE5-F1
#
_entry.id   AF-A0A1W1CZE5-F1
#
_cell.length_a   1.000
_cell.length_b   1.000
_cell.length_c   1.000
_cell.angle_alpha   90.00
_cell.angle_beta   90.00
_cell.angle_gamma   90.00
#
_symmetry.space_group_name_H-M   'P 1'
#
loop_
_entity.id
_entity.type
_entity.pdbx_description
1 polymer ?
#
loop_
_entity_poly.entity_id
_entity_poly.type
_entity_poly.pdbx_seq_one_letter_code
_entity_poly.pdbx_strand_id
1 'polypeptide(L)'
;MEKFLELEAAYLVIGLFILLVTLFVTTRPFFGKGAVLKGFISVGMFLVVAIGMHYKITTDRMASVKSAFKEGKTIICESRATRKVAQSVDVNINREWVLDGDVFSSVNYGRVFHTARCLVK
;
A
#
# COMPACT_ATOMS: atom_id res chain seq x y z
N MET A 1 -11.99 -5.91 -3.26
CA MET A 1 -11.71 -5.13 -4.48
C MET A 1 -12.11 -3.66 -4.34
N GLU A 2 -13.03 -3.29 -3.45
CA GLU A 2 -13.53 -1.91 -3.30
C GLU A 2 -12.44 -0.85 -3.06
N LYS A 3 -11.29 -1.27 -2.52
CA LYS A 3 -10.17 -0.40 -2.14
C LYS A 3 -8.94 -0.47 -3.06
N PHE A 4 -9.03 -1.20 -4.18
CA PHE A 4 -7.88 -1.42 -5.07
C PHE A 4 -7.28 -0.10 -5.57
N LEU A 5 -8.12 0.79 -6.11
CA LEU A 5 -7.65 2.07 -6.63
C LEU A 5 -7.14 2.99 -5.50
N GLU A 6 -7.74 2.93 -4.31
CA GLU A 6 -7.30 3.72 -3.16
C GLU A 6 -5.88 3.33 -2.69
N LEU A 7 -5.60 2.02 -2.65
CA LEU A 7 -4.32 1.50 -2.16
C LEU A 7 -3.23 1.49 -3.24
N GLU A 8 -3.57 1.24 -4.49
CA GLU A 8 -2.61 0.98 -5.57
C GLU A 8 -2.49 2.11 -6.60
N ALA A 9 -3.26 3.21 -6.51
CA ALA A 9 -3.22 4.30 -7.49
C ALA A 9 -1.78 4.80 -7.78
N ALA A 10 -0.95 4.94 -6.74
CA ALA A 10 0.45 5.32 -6.91
C ALA A 10 1.24 4.30 -7.74
N TYR A 11 1.06 3.00 -7.47
CA TYR A 11 1.74 1.93 -8.21
C TYR A 11 1.21 1.78 -9.65
N LEU A 12 -0.06 2.09 -9.91
CA LEU A 12 -0.60 2.15 -11.27
C LEU A 12 0.06 3.27 -12.09
N VAL A 13 0.24 4.46 -11.49
CA VAL A 13 0.95 5.58 -12.16
C VAL A 13 2.42 5.23 -12.41
N ILE A 14 3.10 4.64 -11.44
CA ILE A 14 4.49 4.17 -11.60
C ILE A 14 4.58 3.10 -12.69
N GLY A 15 3.65 2.13 -12.69
CA GLY A 15 3.59 1.08 -13.70
C GLY A 15 3.39 1.64 -15.11
N LEU A 16 2.49 2.62 -15.27
CA LEU A 16 2.31 3.32 -16.54
C LEU A 16 3.60 4.01 -17.00
N PHE A 17 4.28 4.73 -16.09
CA PHE A 17 5.55 5.38 -16.40
C PHE A 17 6.61 4.36 -16.86
N ILE A 18 6.72 3.22 -16.18
CA ILE A 18 7.63 2.12 -16.55
C ILE A 18 7.31 1.60 -17.96
N LEU A 19 6.02 1.44 -18.31
CA LEU A 19 5.61 0.98 -19.64
C LEU A 19 5.93 2.02 -20.73
N LEU A 20 5.79 3.32 -20.45
CA LEU A 20 6.19 4.38 -21.38
C LEU A 20 7.70 4.37 -21.63
N VAL A 21 8.51 4.21 -20.57
CA VAL A 21 9.96 4.05 -20.71
C VAL A 21 10.29 2.78 -21.50
N THR A 22 9.59 1.68 -21.24
CA THR A 22 9.75 0.42 -21.98
C THR A 22 9.48 0.61 -23.47
N LEU A 23 8.42 1.34 -23.83
CA LEU A 23 8.12 1.70 -25.23
C LEU A 23 9.24 2.50 -25.88
N PHE A 24 9.68 3.55 -25.19
CA PHE A 24 10.73 4.42 -25.70
C PHE A 24 12.05 3.67 -25.92
N VAL A 25 12.44 2.80 -24.98
CA VAL A 25 13.70 2.05 -25.04
C VAL A 25 13.64 0.96 -26.11
N THR A 26 12.53 0.21 -26.18
CA THR A 26 12.39 -0.93 -27.12
C THR A 26 12.20 -0.52 -28.58
N THR A 27 11.93 0.75 -28.87
CA THR A 27 11.86 1.30 -30.24
C THR A 27 13.22 1.75 -30.78
N ARG A 28 14.29 1.72 -29.97
CA ARG A 28 15.62 2.16 -30.37
C ARG A 28 16.26 1.20 -31.40
N PRO A 29 17.11 1.70 -32.31
CA PRO A 29 17.65 0.92 -33.44
C PRO A 29 18.58 -0.24 -33.04
N PHE A 30 19.08 -0.24 -31.80
CA PHE A 30 19.93 -1.31 -31.26
C PHE A 30 19.14 -2.48 -30.66
N PHE A 31 17.81 -2.41 -30.60
CA PHE A 31 16.97 -3.53 -30.19
C PHE A 31 16.56 -4.39 -31.38
N GLY A 32 16.50 -5.71 -31.17
CA GLY A 32 16.09 -6.67 -32.20
C GLY A 32 14.63 -6.53 -32.63
N LYS A 33 14.28 -7.11 -33.78
CA LYS A 33 12.89 -7.14 -34.28
C LYS A 33 11.96 -7.77 -33.23
N GLY A 34 10.79 -7.15 -33.02
CA GLY A 34 9.80 -7.61 -32.05
C GLY A 34 10.12 -7.28 -30.58
N ALA A 35 11.17 -6.50 -30.31
CA ALA A 35 11.53 -6.09 -28.95
C ALA A 35 10.41 -5.34 -28.22
N VAL A 36 9.63 -4.51 -28.93
CA VAL A 36 8.49 -3.78 -28.34
C VAL A 36 7.48 -4.74 -27.73
N LEU A 37 7.00 -5.72 -28.50
CA LEU A 37 6.01 -6.68 -28.02
C LEU A 37 6.55 -7.54 -26.86
N LYS A 38 7.77 -8.05 -26.99
CA LYS A 38 8.41 -8.87 -25.94
C LYS A 38 8.63 -8.07 -24.65
N GLY A 39 9.08 -6.82 -24.77
CA GLY A 39 9.29 -5.91 -23.64
C GLY A 39 7.97 -5.57 -22.94
N PHE A 40 6.94 -5.20 -23.70
CA PHE A 40 5.63 -4.90 -23.13
C PHE A 40 5.00 -6.09 -22.43
N ILE A 41 5.05 -7.29 -23.02
CA ILE A 41 4.47 -8.50 -22.41
C ILE A 41 5.23 -8.84 -21.12
N SER A 42 6.57 -8.87 -21.16
CA SER A 42 7.37 -9.26 -20.00
C SER A 42 7.24 -8.24 -18.85
N VAL A 43 7.43 -6.95 -19.14
CA VAL A 43 7.32 -5.87 -18.13
C VAL A 43 5.88 -5.74 -17.64
N GLY A 44 4.90 -5.77 -18.55
CA GLY A 44 3.48 -5.69 -18.19
C GLY A 44 3.05 -6.84 -17.29
N MET A 45 3.45 -8.08 -17.60
CA MET A 45 3.15 -9.25 -16.77
C MET A 45 3.78 -9.12 -15.38
N PHE A 46 5.04 -8.69 -15.31
CA PHE A 46 5.70 -8.44 -14.02
C PHE A 46 4.94 -7.40 -13.19
N LEU A 47 4.57 -6.26 -13.78
CA LEU A 47 3.82 -5.20 -13.10
C LEU A 47 2.47 -5.69 -12.59
N VAL A 48 1.72 -6.47 -13.38
CA VAL A 48 0.44 -7.05 -12.95
C VAL A 48 0.63 -7.94 -11.73
N VAL A 49 1.63 -8.83 -11.75
CA VAL A 49 1.89 -9.74 -10.62
C VAL A 49 2.33 -8.95 -9.38
N ALA A 50 3.25 -7.99 -9.54
CA ALA A 50 3.77 -7.21 -8.43
C ALA A 50 2.68 -6.37 -7.75
N ILE A 51 1.86 -5.66 -8.53
CA ILE A 51 0.76 -4.84 -8.00
C ILE A 51 -0.31 -5.74 -7.37
N GLY A 52 -0.67 -6.85 -8.02
CA GLY A 52 -1.63 -7.81 -7.48
C GLY A 52 -1.18 -8.42 -6.15
N MET A 53 0.10 -8.82 -6.05
CA MET A 53 0.68 -9.35 -4.83
C MET A 53 0.74 -8.29 -3.72
N HIS A 54 1.16 -7.07 -4.05
CA HIS A 54 1.21 -5.95 -3.11
C HIS A 54 -0.17 -5.65 -2.52
N TYR A 55 -1.20 -5.56 -3.37
CA TYR A 55 -2.57 -5.33 -2.93
C TYR A 55 -3.04 -6.43 -1.97
N LYS A 56 -2.83 -7.71 -2.34
CA LYS A 56 -3.23 -8.85 -1.52
C LYS A 56 -2.58 -8.81 -0.13
N ILE A 57 -1.24 -8.68 -0.08
CA ILE A 57 -0.49 -8.62 1.18
C ILE A 57 -0.99 -7.45 2.04
N THR A 58 -1.26 -6.30 1.41
CA THR A 58 -1.75 -5.11 2.11
C THR A 58 -3.14 -5.34 2.70
N THR A 59 -4.08 -5.91 1.93
CA THR A 59 -5.43 -6.17 2.43
C THR A 59 -5.46 -7.26 3.50
N ASP A 60 -4.64 -8.31 3.36
CA ASP A 60 -4.53 -9.38 4.34
C ASP A 60 -4.01 -8.84 5.68
N ARG A 61 -2.98 -7.98 5.62
CA ARG A 61 -2.47 -7.28 6.80
C ARG A 61 -3.50 -6.34 7.42
N MET A 62 -4.23 -5.57 6.62
CA MET A 62 -5.30 -4.69 7.12
C MET A 62 -6.38 -5.51 7.84
N ALA A 63 -6.80 -6.65 7.27
CA ALA A 63 -7.77 -7.54 7.90
C ALA A 63 -7.25 -8.08 9.24
N SER A 64 -6.00 -8.52 9.28
CA SER A 64 -5.34 -8.98 10.52
C SER A 64 -5.30 -7.89 11.59
N VAL A 65 -4.91 -6.66 11.22
CA VAL A 65 -4.90 -5.49 12.13
C VAL A 65 -6.29 -5.20 12.68
N LYS A 66 -7.33 -5.21 11.84
CA LYS A 66 -8.71 -4.98 12.29
C LYS A 66 -9.18 -6.08 13.25
N SER A 67 -8.87 -7.34 12.97
CA SER A 67 -9.22 -8.46 13.86
C SER A 67 -8.53 -8.31 15.21
N ALA A 68 -7.21 -8.12 15.19
CA ALA A 68 -6.40 -7.97 16.40
C ALA A 68 -6.85 -6.76 17.25
N PHE A 69 -7.21 -5.64 16.62
CA PHE A 69 -7.79 -4.49 17.33
C PHE A 69 -9.09 -4.85 18.04
N LYS A 70 -10.02 -5.54 17.35
CA LYS A 70 -11.30 -5.99 17.93
C LYS A 70 -11.11 -7.03 19.04
N GLU A 71 -10.04 -7.82 18.99
CA GLU A 71 -9.65 -8.79 20.03
C GLU A 71 -8.96 -8.13 21.23
N GLY A 72 -8.78 -6.82 21.25
CA GLY A 72 -8.12 -6.10 22.34
C GLY A 72 -6.59 -6.13 22.30
N LYS A 73 -6.00 -6.65 21.21
CA LYS A 73 -4.56 -6.62 21.01
C LYS A 73 -4.08 -5.21 20.66
N THR A 74 -2.83 -4.93 21.01
CA THR A 74 -2.20 -3.66 20.67
C THR A 74 -1.71 -3.67 19.24
N ILE A 75 -2.09 -2.64 18.48
CA ILE A 75 -1.68 -2.39 17.12
C ILE A 75 -0.66 -1.26 17.13
N ILE A 76 0.37 -1.36 16.30
CA ILE A 76 1.34 -0.30 16.09
C ILE A 76 1.02 0.39 14.76
N CYS A 77 0.76 1.69 14.78
CA CYS A 77 0.55 2.49 13.58
C CYS A 77 1.70 3.48 13.36
N GLU A 78 2.18 3.61 12.13
CA GLU A 78 3.25 4.56 11.78
C GLU A 78 2.75 6.01 11.83
N SER A 79 3.47 6.87 12.56
CA SER A 79 3.20 8.31 12.67
C SER A 79 4.07 9.12 11.72
N ARG A 80 3.45 9.81 10.76
CA ARG A 80 4.13 10.79 9.88
C ARG A 80 4.34 12.15 10.55
N ALA A 81 4.67 12.18 11.84
CA ALA A 81 5.02 13.42 12.53
C ALA A 81 6.47 13.79 12.19
N THR A 82 6.66 14.89 11.47
CA THR A 82 7.93 15.22 10.81
C THR A 82 9.05 15.62 11.77
N ARG A 83 8.77 15.97 13.04
CA ARG A 83 9.81 16.29 14.04
C ARG A 83 9.31 16.03 15.48
N LYS A 84 10.06 15.22 16.25
CA LYS A 84 10.08 15.10 17.74
C LYS A 84 9.09 14.20 18.51
N VAL A 85 8.26 13.35 17.89
CA VAL A 85 7.39 12.40 18.64
C VAL A 85 7.55 10.99 18.07
N ALA A 86 7.30 9.97 18.90
CA ALA A 86 7.47 8.55 18.59
C ALA A 86 7.03 8.21 17.15
N GLN A 87 7.90 7.53 16.40
CA GLN A 87 7.68 7.12 15.02
C GLN A 87 6.45 6.20 14.87
N SER A 88 5.97 5.64 15.98
CA SER A 88 4.83 4.75 16.02
C SER A 88 3.94 5.03 17.22
N VAL A 89 2.64 4.76 17.07
CA VAL A 89 1.61 4.92 18.10
C VAL A 89 0.97 3.57 18.39
N ASP A 90 0.86 3.24 19.67
CA ASP A 90 0.14 2.06 20.15
C ASP A 90 -1.37 2.34 20.18
N VAL A 91 -2.11 1.68 19.29
CA VAL A 91 -3.55 1.76 19.10
C VAL A 91 -4.20 0.52 19.74
N ASN A 92 -5.17 0.71 20.63
CA ASN A 92 -5.85 -0.38 21.33
C ASN A 92 -7.30 0.00 21.67
N ILE A 93 -8.23 -0.94 21.48
CA ILE A 93 -9.67 -0.74 21.72
C ILE A 93 -10.02 -0.50 23.19
N ASN A 94 -9.19 -1.01 24.12
CA ASN A 94 -9.36 -0.81 25.57
C ASN A 94 -8.88 0.58 26.01
N ARG A 95 -8.47 1.43 25.07
CA ARG A 95 -8.08 2.82 25.28
C ARG A 95 -9.06 3.73 24.52
N GLU A 96 -8.60 4.93 24.22
CA GLU A 96 -9.27 6.02 23.50
C GLU A 96 -9.44 5.85 21.98
N TRP A 97 -9.15 4.67 21.42
CA TRP A 97 -9.16 4.45 19.97
C TRP A 97 -10.45 3.82 19.48
N VAL A 98 -10.95 4.32 18.36
CA VAL A 98 -12.11 3.80 17.64
C VAL A 98 -11.68 3.46 16.21
N LEU A 99 -12.25 2.38 15.67
CA LEU A 99 -12.06 1.98 14.28
C LEU A 99 -13.34 2.27 13.50
N ASP A 100 -13.27 3.18 12.51
CA ASP A 100 -14.34 3.43 11.55
C ASP A 100 -13.87 3.08 10.14
N GLY A 101 -14.49 2.06 9.55
CA GLY A 101 -14.06 1.48 8.27
C GLY A 101 -12.61 0.97 8.29
N ASP A 102 -11.70 1.78 7.74
CA ASP A 102 -10.26 1.54 7.63
C ASP A 102 -9.40 2.57 8.38
N VAL A 103 -10.03 3.37 9.24
CA VAL A 103 -9.39 4.51 9.88
C VAL A 103 -9.53 4.38 11.39
N PHE A 104 -8.39 4.42 12.07
CA PHE A 104 -8.30 4.59 13.51
C PHE A 104 -8.34 6.08 13.85
N SER A 105 -9.20 6.44 14.79
CA SER A 105 -9.35 7.79 15.32
C SER A 105 -9.42 7.77 16.85
N SER A 106 -9.09 8.89 17.47
CA SER A 106 -9.21 9.07 18.91
C SER A 106 -9.52 10.52 19.22
N VAL A 107 -10.29 10.76 20.29
CA VAL A 107 -10.54 12.12 20.80
C VAL A 107 -9.27 12.79 21.35
N ASN A 108 -8.30 11.99 21.80
CA ASN A 108 -7.06 12.47 22.41
C ASN A 108 -5.91 12.61 21.40
N TYR A 109 -6.07 12.06 20.18
CA TYR A 109 -5.12 12.20 19.09
C TYR A 109 -5.74 12.97 17.93
N GLY A 110 -5.24 14.17 17.66
CA GLY A 110 -5.69 14.99 16.53
C GLY A 110 -5.38 14.42 15.13
N ARG A 111 -4.75 13.24 15.03
CA ARG A 111 -4.43 12.57 13.76
C ARG A 111 -5.09 11.21 13.68
N VAL A 112 -5.60 10.91 12.50
CA VAL A 112 -6.16 9.60 12.16
C VAL A 112 -5.11 8.70 11.49
N PHE A 113 -5.28 7.38 11.63
CA PHE A 113 -4.35 6.38 11.11
C PHE A 113 -5.08 5.37 10.23
N HIS A 114 -4.66 5.24 8.98
CA HIS A 114 -5.21 4.23 8.08
C HIS A 114 -4.65 2.85 8.43
N THR A 115 -5.50 1.82 8.51
CA THR A 115 -5.13 0.42 8.85
C THR A 115 -4.03 -0.13 7.94
N ALA A 116 -3.98 0.33 6.68
CA ALA A 116 -2.91 0.02 5.72
C ALA A 116 -1.51 0.49 6.16
N ARG A 117 -1.37 1.24 7.25
CA ARG A 117 -0.07 1.67 7.81
C ARG A 117 0.19 1.16 9.22
N CYS A 118 -0.55 0.14 9.61
CA CYS A 118 -0.47 -0.44 10.93
C CYS A 118 -0.05 -1.91 10.88
N LEU A 119 0.46 -2.41 11.99
CA LEU A 119 0.94 -3.77 12.19
C LEU A 119 0.44 -4.29 13.53
N VAL A 120 0.19 -5.59 13.61
CA VAL A 120 -0.03 -6.25 14.90
C VAL A 120 1.31 -6.30 15.63
N LYS A 121 1.33 -5.89 16.89
CA LYS A 121 2.51 -5.93 17.76
C LYS A 121 2.89 -7.35 18.14
#